data_AF-A0A0P6JS84-F1
#
_entry.id   AF-A0A0P6JS84-F1
#
_cell.length_a   1.000
_cell.length_b   1.000
_cell.length_c   1.000
_cell.angle_alpha   90.00
_cell.angle_beta   90.00
_cell.angle_gamma   90.00
#
_symmetry.space_group_name_H-M   'P 1'
#
loop_
_entity.id
_entity.type
_entity.pdbx_description
1 polymer ?
#
loop_
_entity_poly.entity_id
_entity_poly.type
_entity_poly.pdbx_seq_one_letter_code
_entity_poly.pdbx_strand_id
1 'polypeptide(L)'
;LVRSVLEYGCCVHNNAKPTNRKKIEVLNNQSLRKATGTTRTTPINALVALSGQEPIGLRLEYVAAREIVRNVSRCTAVGKQLLTLPQVDTNEIADLDYSFAEQMYLEHRHIFDAISPVIKLAITPQAISSIVINPALDGLNCTKQNVNPMRMKQYVLCAMNGKFKNKKKIFTDASKEGEKCAIGVYFEFTNQRISEKLGTEVSITSAELIAINVALQVIENMNLDDCVLYTDSKSACIMLSNVLECGEGETMLVQIIETAARRNITFQWIPSHISIFGNELADQLAKQGTRQHENPMVNQLLANDALQYFKKRKNEEAAKWYVEYSQTKGKTFYNINPKFDNKPWFVNVDMKGSDIRLLNRLMTGHNYSKYWLGKMRIADDMDCELCEEAETAEHTILHCPRYNNIRCKFSFDGRYRSLEELFMQKDLKVKQFGINFCDCT
;
A
#
# COMPACT_ATOMS: atom_id res chain seq x y z
N LEU A 1 -13.74 7.01 -16.12
CA LEU A 1 -15.14 6.75 -16.53
C LEU A 1 -15.45 5.25 -16.62
N VAL A 2 -14.82 4.47 -17.52
CA VAL A 2 -15.10 3.01 -17.60
C VAL A 2 -14.76 2.28 -16.30
N ARG A 3 -13.54 2.48 -15.79
CA ARG A 3 -13.06 1.79 -14.58
C ARG A 3 -13.92 2.04 -13.34
N SER A 4 -14.37 3.27 -13.10
CA SER A 4 -15.20 3.61 -11.93
C SER A 4 -16.53 2.85 -11.93
N VAL A 5 -17.12 2.63 -13.11
CA VAL A 5 -18.34 1.82 -13.25
C VAL A 5 -18.07 0.34 -12.96
N LEU A 6 -16.94 -0.18 -13.44
CA LEU A 6 -16.52 -1.56 -13.15
C LEU A 6 -16.25 -1.77 -11.65
N GLU A 7 -15.69 -0.79 -10.96
CA GLU A 7 -15.39 -0.90 -9.52
C GLU A 7 -16.66 -0.83 -8.66
N TYR A 8 -17.63 0.01 -9.02
CA TYR A 8 -18.83 0.24 -8.21
C TYR A 8 -19.66 -1.03 -7.95
N GLY A 9 -19.74 -1.94 -8.92
CA GLY A 9 -20.53 -3.18 -8.81
C GLY A 9 -19.72 -4.45 -8.62
N CYS A 10 -18.44 -4.36 -8.24
CA CYS A 10 -17.50 -5.49 -8.32
C CYS A 10 -17.93 -6.73 -7.53
N CYS A 11 -18.43 -6.57 -6.31
CA CYS A 11 -18.92 -7.68 -5.48
C CYS A 11 -20.13 -8.40 -6.09
N VAL A 12 -20.87 -7.76 -6.99
CA VAL A 12 -22.05 -8.33 -7.65
C VAL A 12 -21.65 -8.99 -8.97
N HIS A 13 -21.00 -8.25 -9.87
CA HIS A 13 -20.72 -8.77 -11.22
C HIS A 13 -19.58 -9.79 -11.26
N ASN A 14 -18.71 -9.85 -10.23
CA ASN A 14 -17.70 -10.92 -10.13
C ASN A 14 -18.29 -12.29 -9.77
N ASN A 15 -19.57 -12.38 -9.36
CA ASN A 15 -20.30 -13.65 -9.29
C ASN A 15 -20.57 -14.25 -10.68
N ALA A 16 -20.42 -13.47 -11.75
CA ALA A 16 -20.70 -13.95 -13.09
C ALA A 16 -19.68 -15.04 -13.51
N LYS A 17 -20.14 -15.95 -14.37
CA LYS A 17 -19.29 -16.99 -14.97
C LYS A 17 -18.02 -16.40 -15.60
N PRO A 18 -16.88 -17.14 -15.60
CA PRO A 18 -15.61 -16.67 -16.17
C PRO A 18 -15.71 -16.07 -17.58
N THR A 19 -16.58 -16.63 -18.43
CA THR A 19 -16.84 -16.13 -19.79
C THR A 19 -17.39 -14.71 -19.83
N ASN A 20 -18.24 -14.32 -18.87
CA ASN A 20 -18.77 -12.97 -18.76
C ASN A 20 -17.76 -12.02 -18.10
N ARG A 21 -17.02 -12.47 -17.08
CA ARG A 21 -15.90 -11.69 -16.50
C ARG A 21 -14.85 -11.35 -17.56
N LYS A 22 -14.59 -12.26 -18.50
CA LYS A 22 -13.66 -12.02 -19.61
C LYS A 22 -14.11 -10.87 -20.52
N LYS A 23 -15.42 -10.65 -20.72
CA LYS A 23 -15.93 -9.52 -21.51
C LYS A 23 -15.57 -8.18 -20.85
N ILE A 24 -15.66 -8.11 -19.52
CA ILE A 24 -15.26 -6.93 -18.74
C ILE A 24 -13.76 -6.67 -18.89
N GLU A 25 -12.95 -7.71 -18.80
CA GLU A 25 -11.50 -7.59 -18.99
C GLU A 25 -11.15 -7.11 -20.41
N VAL A 26 -11.80 -7.64 -21.44
CA VAL A 26 -11.61 -7.19 -22.83
C VAL A 26 -11.98 -5.72 -22.98
N LEU A 27 -13.11 -5.29 -22.42
CA LEU A 27 -13.55 -3.88 -22.46
C LEU A 27 -12.55 -2.95 -21.75
N ASN A 28 -12.06 -3.35 -20.57
CA ASN A 28 -11.02 -2.61 -19.86
C ASN A 28 -9.75 -2.50 -20.71
N ASN A 29 -9.27 -3.61 -21.26
CA ASN A 29 -8.08 -3.64 -22.10
C ASN A 29 -8.24 -2.77 -23.36
N GLN A 30 -9.40 -2.78 -24.01
CA GLN A 30 -9.69 -1.88 -25.13
C GLN A 30 -9.63 -0.40 -24.72
N SER A 31 -10.13 -0.07 -23.53
CA SER A 31 -10.06 1.29 -22.98
C SER A 31 -8.62 1.72 -22.70
N LEU A 32 -7.79 0.82 -22.12
CA LEU A 32 -6.38 1.07 -21.89
C LEU A 32 -5.61 1.24 -23.21
N ARG A 33 -5.96 0.49 -24.26
CA ARG A 33 -5.33 0.64 -25.59
C ARG A 33 -5.62 2.01 -26.18
N LYS A 34 -6.87 2.47 -26.10
CA LYS A 34 -7.24 3.83 -26.52
C LYS A 34 -6.47 4.89 -25.73
N ALA A 35 -6.38 4.74 -24.41
CA ALA A 35 -5.69 5.70 -23.54
C ALA A 35 -4.17 5.76 -23.79
N THR A 36 -3.53 4.61 -24.02
CA THR A 36 -2.08 4.51 -24.26
C THR A 36 -1.70 4.67 -25.74
N GLY A 37 -2.69 4.68 -26.63
CA GLY A 37 -2.51 4.70 -28.08
C GLY A 37 -1.93 3.40 -28.67
N THR A 38 -1.88 2.32 -27.91
CA THR A 38 -1.32 1.04 -28.36
C THR A 38 -2.28 0.28 -29.29
N THR A 39 -1.76 -0.66 -30.07
CA THR A 39 -2.55 -1.41 -31.04
C THR A 39 -3.33 -2.56 -30.38
N ARG A 40 -4.21 -3.23 -31.12
CA ARG A 40 -5.00 -4.37 -30.62
C ARG A 40 -4.12 -5.57 -30.22
N THR A 41 -2.94 -5.71 -30.83
CA THR A 41 -2.05 -6.86 -30.64
C THR A 41 -1.08 -6.69 -29.47
N THR A 42 -0.95 -5.49 -28.87
CA THR A 42 -0.04 -5.26 -27.74
C THR A 42 -0.34 -6.21 -26.57
N PRO A 43 0.67 -6.92 -26.02
CA PRO A 43 0.56 -7.81 -24.87
C PRO A 43 -0.05 -7.12 -23.64
N ILE A 44 -0.81 -7.87 -22.85
CA ILE A 44 -1.55 -7.30 -21.71
C ILE A 44 -0.59 -6.80 -20.63
N ASN A 45 0.49 -7.52 -20.33
CA ASN A 45 1.52 -7.08 -19.38
C ASN A 45 2.09 -5.70 -19.75
N ALA A 46 2.44 -5.50 -21.02
CA ALA A 46 2.92 -4.22 -21.51
C ALA A 46 1.85 -3.13 -21.45
N LEU A 47 0.60 -3.46 -21.81
CA LEU A 47 -0.52 -2.53 -21.78
C LEU A 47 -0.80 -1.99 -20.37
N VAL A 48 -0.84 -2.87 -19.38
CA VAL A 48 -1.12 -2.48 -17.99
C VAL A 48 0.04 -1.67 -17.40
N ALA A 49 1.30 -2.06 -17.68
CA ALA A 49 2.49 -1.29 -17.29
C ALA A 49 2.54 0.11 -17.93
N LEU A 50 2.31 0.22 -19.24
CA LEU A 50 2.28 1.50 -19.95
C LEU A 50 1.18 2.44 -19.45
N SER A 51 0.07 1.90 -18.97
CA SER A 51 -1.04 2.68 -18.41
C SER A 51 -0.91 2.93 -16.90
N GLY A 52 0.12 2.39 -16.25
CA GLY A 52 0.29 2.42 -14.79
C GLY A 52 -0.88 1.80 -14.06
N GLN A 53 -1.49 0.77 -14.63
CA GLN A 53 -2.63 0.05 -14.09
C GLN A 53 -2.23 -1.37 -13.72
N GLU A 54 -2.90 -1.95 -12.73
CA GLU A 54 -2.82 -3.38 -12.45
C GLU A 54 -3.80 -4.20 -13.34
N PRO A 55 -3.61 -5.52 -13.44
CA PRO A 55 -4.63 -6.41 -13.98
C PRO A 55 -6.00 -6.16 -13.31
N ILE A 56 -7.05 -6.08 -14.11
CA ILE A 56 -8.37 -5.69 -13.62
C ILE A 56 -8.93 -6.68 -12.57
N GLY A 57 -8.61 -7.98 -12.68
CA GLY A 57 -9.02 -8.99 -11.68
C GLY A 57 -8.52 -8.64 -10.28
N LEU A 58 -7.19 -8.49 -10.14
CA LEU A 58 -6.53 -8.09 -8.89
C LEU A 58 -7.06 -6.75 -8.36
N ARG A 59 -7.39 -5.80 -9.24
CA ARG A 59 -8.03 -4.56 -8.82
C ARG A 59 -9.41 -4.81 -8.21
N LEU A 60 -10.24 -5.62 -8.85
CA LEU A 60 -11.60 -5.87 -8.38
C LEU A 60 -11.61 -6.65 -7.07
N GLU A 61 -10.68 -7.59 -6.87
CA GLU A 61 -10.43 -8.26 -5.59
C GLU A 61 -10.09 -7.24 -4.49
N TYR A 62 -9.15 -6.32 -4.76
CA TYR A 62 -8.83 -5.25 -3.81
C TYR A 62 -10.03 -4.36 -3.51
N VAL A 63 -10.84 -3.97 -4.51
CA VAL A 63 -12.03 -3.15 -4.27
C VAL A 63 -13.07 -3.89 -3.43
N ALA A 64 -13.29 -5.18 -3.69
CA ALA A 64 -14.18 -6.01 -2.88
C ALA A 64 -13.69 -6.14 -1.44
N ALA A 65 -12.38 -6.38 -1.24
CA ALA A 65 -11.78 -6.41 0.09
C ALA A 65 -12.00 -5.10 0.85
N ARG A 66 -11.84 -3.93 0.19
CA ARG A 66 -12.14 -2.63 0.81
C ARG A 66 -13.60 -2.49 1.24
N GLU A 67 -14.52 -3.01 0.43
CA GLU A 67 -15.93 -3.01 0.77
C GLU A 67 -16.23 -3.93 1.96
N ILE A 68 -15.62 -5.11 2.01
CA ILE A 68 -15.74 -6.03 3.14
C ILE A 68 -15.17 -5.39 4.42
N VAL A 69 -13.96 -4.82 4.38
CA VAL A 69 -13.36 -4.09 5.52
C VAL A 69 -14.33 -3.04 6.06
N ARG A 70 -14.95 -2.24 5.18
CA ARG A 70 -15.92 -1.22 5.58
C ARG A 70 -17.16 -1.83 6.25
N ASN A 71 -17.70 -2.92 5.71
CA ASN A 71 -18.90 -3.57 6.23
C ASN A 71 -18.64 -4.25 7.59
N VAL A 72 -17.50 -4.94 7.73
CA VAL A 72 -17.06 -5.57 8.98
C VAL A 72 -16.79 -4.52 10.05
N SER A 73 -15.96 -3.51 9.72
CA SER A 73 -15.61 -2.43 10.65
C SER A 73 -16.85 -1.66 11.14
N ARG A 74 -17.84 -1.41 10.29
CA ARG A 74 -19.08 -0.71 10.70
C ARG A 74 -20.18 -1.62 11.23
N CYS A 75 -19.92 -2.93 11.36
CA CYS A 75 -20.91 -3.93 11.75
C CYS A 75 -22.25 -3.82 10.99
N THR A 76 -22.20 -3.60 9.67
CA THR A 76 -23.42 -3.56 8.84
C THR A 76 -24.08 -4.94 8.80
N ALA A 77 -25.31 -5.04 8.27
CA ALA A 77 -25.97 -6.33 8.08
C ALA A 77 -25.11 -7.31 7.25
N VAL A 78 -24.46 -6.79 6.19
CA VAL A 78 -23.52 -7.57 5.36
C VAL A 78 -22.30 -8.01 6.17
N GLY A 79 -21.68 -7.10 6.93
CA GLY A 79 -20.52 -7.43 7.76
C GLY A 79 -20.84 -8.51 8.81
N LYS A 80 -22.01 -8.42 9.45
CA LYS A 80 -22.49 -9.42 10.41
C LYS A 80 -22.72 -10.78 9.75
N GLN A 81 -23.34 -10.82 8.57
CA GLN A 81 -23.54 -12.06 7.81
C GLN A 81 -22.20 -12.73 7.48
N LEU A 82 -21.23 -11.95 6.98
CA LEU A 82 -19.89 -12.48 6.66
C LEU A 82 -19.22 -13.11 7.88
N LEU A 83 -19.24 -12.42 9.02
CA LEU A 83 -18.66 -12.92 10.28
C LEU A 83 -19.29 -14.22 10.79
N THR A 84 -20.54 -14.50 10.40
CA THR A 84 -21.27 -15.72 10.80
C THR A 84 -21.07 -16.91 9.85
N LEU A 85 -20.35 -16.74 8.74
CA LEU A 85 -20.12 -17.85 7.81
C LEU A 85 -19.38 -19.01 8.49
N PRO A 86 -19.73 -20.28 8.17
CA PRO A 86 -19.04 -21.43 8.74
C PRO A 86 -17.56 -21.45 8.33
N GLN A 87 -16.73 -22.11 9.13
CA GLN A 87 -15.36 -22.38 8.73
C GLN A 87 -15.36 -23.47 7.67
N VAL A 88 -14.66 -23.24 6.57
CA VAL A 88 -14.52 -24.15 5.44
C VAL A 88 -13.04 -24.26 5.12
N ASP A 89 -12.58 -25.44 4.67
CA ASP A 89 -11.23 -25.57 4.12
C ASP A 89 -11.11 -24.67 2.89
N THR A 90 -10.05 -23.85 2.86
CA THR A 90 -9.77 -22.94 1.74
C THR A 90 -9.75 -23.64 0.38
N ASN A 91 -9.39 -24.92 0.34
CA ASN A 91 -9.33 -25.71 -0.90
C ASN A 91 -10.72 -26.10 -1.44
N GLU A 92 -11.76 -26.07 -0.61
CA GLU A 92 -13.13 -26.46 -0.96
C GLU A 92 -14.03 -25.27 -1.28
N ILE A 93 -13.58 -24.03 -0.98
CA ILE A 93 -14.39 -22.80 -1.17
C ILE A 93 -14.85 -22.64 -2.62
N ALA A 94 -14.00 -22.99 -3.59
CA ALA A 94 -14.27 -22.82 -5.02
C ALA A 94 -15.40 -23.73 -5.53
N ASP A 95 -15.67 -24.84 -4.83
CA ASP A 95 -16.69 -25.83 -5.18
C ASP A 95 -18.04 -25.56 -4.49
N LEU A 96 -18.11 -24.52 -3.65
CA LEU A 96 -19.30 -24.14 -2.91
C LEU A 96 -20.01 -22.93 -3.54
N ASP A 97 -21.33 -22.86 -3.36
CA ASP A 97 -22.20 -21.79 -3.87
C ASP A 97 -22.07 -20.48 -3.06
N TYR A 98 -20.85 -20.03 -2.82
CA TYR A 98 -20.57 -18.74 -2.20
C TYR A 98 -20.49 -17.62 -3.24
N SER A 99 -20.99 -16.45 -2.87
CA SER A 99 -20.75 -15.24 -3.64
C SER A 99 -19.28 -14.83 -3.59
N PHE A 100 -18.84 -14.02 -4.55
CA PHE A 100 -17.48 -13.49 -4.64
C PHE A 100 -17.03 -12.78 -3.37
N ALA A 101 -17.94 -12.05 -2.70
CA ALA A 101 -17.61 -11.38 -1.44
C ALA A 101 -17.43 -12.38 -0.28
N GLU A 102 -18.23 -13.45 -0.24
CA GLU A 102 -18.11 -14.51 0.76
C GLU A 102 -16.85 -15.35 0.54
N GLN A 103 -16.52 -15.69 -0.71
CA GLN A 103 -15.26 -16.34 -1.07
C GLN A 103 -14.06 -15.50 -0.65
N MET A 104 -14.05 -14.22 -1.01
CA MET A 104 -12.99 -13.28 -0.66
C MET A 104 -12.83 -13.15 0.87
N TYR A 105 -13.95 -13.11 1.60
CA TYR A 105 -13.95 -13.13 3.07
C TYR A 105 -13.35 -14.42 3.62
N LEU A 106 -13.80 -15.60 3.16
CA LEU A 106 -13.35 -16.89 3.67
C LEU A 106 -11.86 -17.14 3.39
N GLU A 107 -11.38 -16.79 2.18
CA GLU A 107 -9.96 -16.89 1.79
C GLU A 107 -9.04 -16.04 2.70
N HIS A 108 -9.55 -14.91 3.21
CA HIS A 108 -8.79 -13.95 4.02
C HIS A 108 -9.40 -13.73 5.41
N ARG A 109 -10.05 -14.75 5.94
CA ARG A 109 -10.80 -14.69 7.20
C ARG A 109 -9.96 -14.19 8.37
N HIS A 110 -8.71 -14.64 8.45
CA HIS A 110 -7.74 -14.22 9.48
C HIS A 110 -7.50 -12.70 9.54
N ILE A 111 -7.63 -11.99 8.42
CA ILE A 111 -7.52 -10.52 8.39
C ILE A 111 -8.85 -9.89 8.75
N PHE A 112 -9.95 -10.36 8.16
CA PHE A 112 -11.26 -9.75 8.39
C PHE A 112 -11.76 -9.92 9.82
N ASP A 113 -11.57 -11.09 10.43
CA ASP A 113 -11.99 -11.38 11.80
C ASP A 113 -11.17 -10.60 12.83
N ALA A 114 -9.95 -10.19 12.47
CA ALA A 114 -9.10 -9.39 13.33
C ALA A 114 -9.47 -7.89 13.35
N ILE A 115 -10.33 -7.42 12.45
CA ILE A 115 -10.69 -5.99 12.34
C ILE A 115 -11.46 -5.54 13.59
N SER A 116 -10.96 -4.50 14.26
CA SER A 116 -11.68 -3.83 15.35
C SER A 116 -12.93 -3.12 14.80
N PRO A 117 -14.14 -3.47 15.26
CA PRO A 117 -15.34 -2.78 14.82
C PRO A 117 -15.44 -1.38 15.43
N VAL A 118 -16.10 -0.45 14.75
CA VAL A 118 -16.42 0.88 15.23
C VAL A 118 -17.61 0.78 16.18
N ILE A 119 -17.40 1.26 17.40
CA ILE A 119 -18.41 1.30 18.46
C ILE A 119 -18.53 2.71 19.01
N LYS A 120 -19.68 3.00 19.63
CA LYS A 120 -19.88 4.24 20.35
C LYS A 120 -19.16 4.20 21.69
N LEU A 121 -18.65 5.35 22.09
CA LEU A 121 -18.06 5.54 23.40
C LEU A 121 -19.14 5.48 24.48
N ALA A 122 -19.00 4.59 25.46
CA ALA A 122 -20.01 4.33 26.49
C ALA A 122 -19.62 4.90 27.87
N ILE A 123 -19.19 6.17 27.91
CA ILE A 123 -18.87 6.90 29.15
C ILE A 123 -19.63 8.22 29.25
N THR A 124 -19.81 8.72 30.47
CA THR A 124 -20.55 9.97 30.71
C THR A 124 -19.77 11.18 30.18
N PRO A 125 -20.43 12.29 29.79
CA PRO A 125 -19.76 13.53 29.40
C PRO A 125 -18.78 14.05 30.45
N GLN A 126 -19.09 13.83 31.74
CA GLN A 126 -18.20 14.21 32.85
C GLN A 126 -16.93 13.36 32.90
N ALA A 127 -17.02 12.07 32.57
CA ALA A 127 -15.85 11.20 32.48
C ALA A 127 -15.01 11.49 31.23
N ILE A 128 -15.64 11.90 30.13
CA ILE A 128 -14.93 12.35 28.92
C ILE A 128 -14.06 13.57 29.24
N SER A 129 -14.61 14.57 29.94
CA SER A 129 -13.89 15.80 30.26
C SER A 129 -12.77 15.64 31.28
N SER A 130 -12.75 14.53 32.04
CA SER A 130 -11.66 14.23 32.98
C SER A 130 -10.46 13.53 32.33
N ILE A 131 -10.59 13.01 31.10
CA ILE A 131 -9.50 12.32 30.41
C ILE A 131 -8.54 13.35 29.85
N VAL A 132 -7.25 13.19 30.19
CA VAL A 132 -6.19 14.10 29.75
C VAL A 132 -5.30 13.40 28.74
N ILE A 133 -5.30 13.90 27.51
CA ILE A 133 -4.38 13.49 26.43
C ILE A 133 -3.57 14.71 26.02
N ASN A 134 -2.27 14.68 26.29
CA ASN A 134 -1.35 15.76 25.93
C ASN A 134 -0.49 15.32 24.73
N PRO A 135 -0.86 15.68 23.49
CA PRO A 135 -0.08 15.37 22.28
C PRO A 135 1.16 16.27 22.11
N ALA A 136 1.47 17.09 23.10
CA ALA A 136 2.58 18.03 23.14
C ALA A 136 3.09 18.20 24.58
N LEU A 137 4.27 18.83 24.71
CA LEU A 137 4.84 19.22 25.99
C LEU A 137 4.57 20.69 26.27
N ASP A 138 4.08 20.99 27.47
CA ASP A 138 3.82 22.36 27.92
C ASP A 138 5.11 23.21 27.79
N GLY A 139 5.02 24.34 27.08
CA GLY A 139 6.14 25.26 26.85
C GLY A 139 7.05 24.92 25.66
N LEU A 140 6.79 23.84 24.91
CA LEU A 140 7.51 23.48 23.70
C LEU A 140 6.73 23.91 22.43
N ASN A 141 6.95 25.15 21.98
CA ASN A 141 6.23 25.73 20.82
C ASN A 141 6.87 25.45 19.45
N CYS A 142 7.78 24.49 19.34
CA CYS A 142 8.60 24.26 18.15
C CYS A 142 8.68 22.78 17.76
N THR A 143 8.90 22.54 16.46
CA THR A 143 9.05 21.19 15.90
C THR A 143 10.37 20.55 16.36
N LYS A 144 10.37 19.22 16.52
CA LYS A 144 11.52 18.41 17.00
C LYS A 144 12.85 18.71 16.30
N GLN A 145 12.81 19.14 15.04
CA GLN A 145 14.00 19.43 14.22
C GLN A 145 14.75 20.70 14.65
N ASN A 146 14.12 21.62 15.40
CA ASN A 146 14.66 22.94 15.70
C ASN A 146 15.05 23.15 17.18
N VAL A 147 15.03 22.09 18.01
CA VAL A 147 15.27 22.20 19.45
C VAL A 147 16.45 21.33 19.87
N ASN A 148 17.32 21.87 20.72
CA ASN A 148 18.41 21.11 21.33
C ASN A 148 17.84 19.90 22.12
N PRO A 149 18.30 18.66 21.88
CA PRO A 149 17.84 17.46 22.58
C PRO A 149 17.90 17.57 24.12
N MET A 150 18.89 18.28 24.65
CA MET A 150 19.03 18.53 26.09
C MET A 150 17.88 19.39 26.62
N ARG A 151 17.44 20.41 25.87
CA ARG A 151 16.26 21.21 26.23
C ARG A 151 15.00 20.36 26.20
N MET A 152 14.79 19.56 25.16
CA MET A 152 13.65 18.64 25.09
C MET A 152 13.62 17.68 26.28
N LYS A 153 14.78 17.12 26.66
CA LYS A 153 14.93 16.29 27.86
C LYS A 153 14.52 17.03 29.13
N GLN A 154 14.94 18.28 29.29
CA GLN A 154 14.55 19.10 30.45
C GLN A 154 13.04 19.34 30.51
N TYR A 155 12.37 19.64 29.39
CA TYR A 155 10.90 19.79 29.37
C TYR A 155 10.18 18.50 29.83
N VAL A 156 10.63 17.34 29.34
CA VAL A 156 10.08 16.05 29.77
C VAL A 156 10.32 15.82 31.26
N LEU A 157 11.54 16.05 31.74
CA LEU A 157 11.87 15.90 33.16
C LEU A 157 11.07 16.86 34.05
N CYS A 158 10.82 18.10 33.61
CA CYS A 158 9.96 19.05 34.31
C CYS A 158 8.51 18.54 34.38
N ALA A 159 7.96 17.98 33.30
CA ALA A 159 6.64 17.37 33.34
C ALA A 159 6.59 16.15 34.29
N MET A 160 7.59 15.26 34.20
CA MET A 160 7.69 14.03 35.01
C MET A 160 7.92 14.29 36.51
N ASN A 161 8.71 15.31 36.85
CA ASN A 161 9.09 15.61 38.24
C ASN A 161 8.33 16.80 38.84
N GLY A 162 7.53 17.50 38.03
CA GLY A 162 6.59 18.54 38.44
C GLY A 162 5.16 18.03 38.34
N LYS A 163 4.50 18.30 37.20
CA LYS A 163 3.08 18.03 36.94
C LYS A 163 2.65 16.59 37.28
N PHE A 164 3.50 15.61 36.98
CA PHE A 164 3.20 14.18 37.17
C PHE A 164 4.06 13.50 38.24
N LYS A 165 4.70 14.26 39.14
CA LYS A 165 5.63 13.73 40.16
C LYS A 165 5.06 12.57 40.99
N ASN A 166 3.79 12.69 41.36
CA ASN A 166 3.12 11.74 42.25
C ASN A 166 2.34 10.64 41.52
N LYS A 167 2.35 10.64 40.17
CA LYS A 167 1.67 9.62 39.37
C LYS A 167 2.61 8.45 39.09
N LYS A 168 2.05 7.24 38.98
CA LYS A 168 2.78 6.04 38.54
C LYS A 168 3.12 6.17 37.06
N LYS A 169 4.37 5.92 36.69
CA LYS A 169 4.88 6.19 35.34
C LYS A 169 4.97 4.90 34.53
N ILE A 170 4.44 4.94 33.31
CA ILE A 170 4.40 3.82 32.37
C ILE A 170 4.92 4.33 31.03
N PHE A 171 5.71 3.53 30.34
CA PHE A 171 6.27 3.86 29.03
C PHE A 171 5.88 2.79 28.03
N THR A 172 5.49 3.21 26.84
CA THR A 172 5.14 2.30 25.73
C THR A 172 5.89 2.72 24.48
N ASP A 173 6.26 1.73 23.67
CA ASP A 173 6.87 1.94 22.36
C ASP A 173 6.54 0.74 21.47
N ALA A 174 6.71 0.90 20.16
CA ALA A 174 6.59 -0.16 19.19
C ALA A 174 7.73 -0.16 18.18
N SER A 175 8.03 -1.35 17.65
CA SER A 175 9.08 -1.52 16.65
C SER A 175 8.58 -2.31 15.46
N LYS A 176 9.04 -1.92 14.27
CA LYS A 176 8.74 -2.60 13.02
C LYS A 176 10.02 -2.82 12.22
N GLU A 177 10.30 -4.08 11.89
CA GLU A 177 11.43 -4.50 11.07
C GLU A 177 10.93 -5.41 9.94
N GLY A 178 10.82 -4.85 8.73
CA GLY A 178 10.14 -5.50 7.62
C GLY A 178 8.66 -5.76 7.97
N GLU A 179 8.26 -7.03 7.94
CA GLU A 179 6.90 -7.48 8.28
C GLU A 179 6.72 -7.80 9.77
N LYS A 180 7.81 -7.81 10.55
CA LYS A 180 7.78 -8.12 11.97
C LYS A 180 7.43 -6.86 12.76
N CYS A 181 6.35 -6.92 13.53
CA CYS A 181 5.97 -5.87 14.47
C CYS A 181 6.06 -6.40 15.90
N ALA A 182 6.45 -5.55 16.83
CA ALA A 182 6.50 -5.87 18.25
C ALA A 182 6.24 -4.62 19.09
N ILE A 183 5.86 -4.85 20.35
CA ILE A 183 5.56 -3.81 21.33
C ILE A 183 6.46 -3.94 22.55
N GLY A 184 6.72 -2.82 23.21
CA GLY A 184 7.43 -2.73 24.48
C GLY A 184 6.61 -1.93 25.48
N VAL A 185 6.45 -2.46 26.69
CA VAL A 185 5.81 -1.73 27.80
C VAL A 185 6.68 -1.84 29.05
N TYR A 186 6.94 -0.71 29.68
CA TYR A 186 7.70 -0.62 30.92
C TYR A 186 6.92 0.10 32.01
N PHE A 187 6.72 -0.58 33.14
CA PHE A 187 6.11 -0.02 34.35
C PHE A 187 7.22 0.35 35.33
N GLU A 188 7.50 1.64 35.49
CA GLU A 188 8.67 2.11 36.25
C GLU A 188 8.57 1.77 37.74
N PHE A 189 7.36 1.82 38.30
CA PHE A 189 7.12 1.63 39.74
C PHE A 189 7.19 0.17 40.20
N THR A 190 7.02 -0.80 39.30
CA THR A 190 7.19 -2.25 39.58
C THR A 190 8.42 -2.84 38.92
N ASN A 191 9.11 -2.08 38.05
CA ASN A 191 10.14 -2.57 37.13
C ASN A 191 9.64 -3.73 36.24
N GLN A 192 8.33 -3.84 36.01
CA GLN A 192 7.75 -4.84 35.11
C GLN A 192 8.02 -4.44 33.66
N ARG A 193 8.39 -5.44 32.84
CA ARG A 193 8.78 -5.28 31.44
C ARG A 193 7.98 -6.27 30.60
N ILE A 194 7.38 -5.77 29.54
CA ILE A 194 6.62 -6.57 28.58
C ILE A 194 7.24 -6.33 27.21
N SER A 195 7.52 -7.43 26.51
CA SER A 195 8.12 -7.45 25.18
C SER A 195 7.40 -8.54 24.40
N GLU A 196 6.51 -8.14 23.51
CA GLU A 196 5.61 -9.04 22.80
C GLU A 196 5.72 -8.83 21.29
N LYS A 197 5.86 -9.92 20.55
CA LYS A 197 5.77 -9.92 19.09
C LYS A 197 4.31 -9.97 18.66
N LEU A 198 3.94 -9.17 17.67
CA LEU A 198 2.59 -9.19 17.10
C LEU A 198 2.44 -10.32 16.07
N GLY A 199 1.27 -10.97 16.05
CA GLY A 199 0.94 -12.07 15.13
C GLY A 199 0.68 -11.62 13.70
N THR A 200 0.16 -10.42 13.52
CA THR A 200 -0.13 -9.85 12.21
C THR A 200 0.60 -8.53 12.00
N GLU A 201 1.14 -8.33 10.79
CA GLU A 201 1.76 -7.07 10.40
C GLU A 201 0.76 -5.91 10.53
N VAL A 202 1.16 -4.84 11.21
CA VAL A 202 0.36 -3.61 11.35
C VAL A 202 1.20 -2.37 10.98
N SER A 203 0.54 -1.22 10.86
CA SER A 203 1.23 0.06 10.81
C SER A 203 1.95 0.35 12.14
N ILE A 204 3.00 1.18 12.09
CA ILE A 204 3.73 1.55 13.32
C ILE A 204 2.80 2.22 14.34
N THR A 205 1.93 3.13 13.90
CA THR A 205 0.95 3.80 14.78
C THR A 205 -0.04 2.80 15.41
N SER A 206 -0.46 1.77 14.68
CA SER A 206 -1.32 0.72 15.24
C SER A 206 -0.59 -0.12 16.28
N ALA A 207 0.69 -0.45 16.04
CA ALA A 207 1.51 -1.15 17.03
C ALA A 207 1.68 -0.33 18.32
N GLU A 208 1.86 0.99 18.21
CA GLU A 208 1.88 1.91 19.36
C GLU A 208 0.56 1.89 20.14
N LEU A 209 -0.58 1.91 19.44
CA LEU A 209 -1.91 1.80 20.08
C LEU A 209 -2.11 0.44 20.74
N ILE A 210 -1.59 -0.65 20.16
CA ILE A 210 -1.60 -1.98 20.77
C ILE A 210 -0.73 -1.99 22.04
N ALA A 211 0.45 -1.35 22.03
CA ALA A 211 1.30 -1.22 23.21
C ALA A 211 0.58 -0.47 24.35
N ILE A 212 -0.12 0.61 24.02
CA ILE A 212 -0.98 1.35 24.94
C ILE A 212 -2.11 0.46 25.47
N ASN A 213 -2.81 -0.27 24.60
CA ASN A 213 -3.90 -1.15 25.00
C ASN A 213 -3.43 -2.24 25.97
N VAL A 214 -2.29 -2.89 25.68
CA VAL A 214 -1.67 -3.90 26.55
C VAL A 214 -1.29 -3.29 27.90
N ALA A 215 -0.71 -2.09 27.91
CA ALA A 215 -0.42 -1.39 29.15
C ALA A 215 -1.69 -1.16 30.00
N LEU A 216 -2.78 -0.71 29.37
CA LEU A 216 -4.04 -0.46 30.06
C LEU A 216 -4.74 -1.73 30.54
N GLN A 217 -4.64 -2.84 29.81
CA GLN A 217 -5.12 -4.14 30.29
C GLN A 217 -4.41 -4.58 31.57
N VAL A 218 -3.10 -4.36 31.67
CA VAL A 218 -2.33 -4.67 32.89
C VAL A 218 -2.73 -3.73 34.04
N ILE A 219 -2.90 -2.44 33.77
CA ILE A 219 -3.41 -1.46 34.74
C ILE A 219 -4.75 -1.90 35.32
N GLU A 220 -5.67 -2.30 34.43
CA GLU A 220 -7.00 -2.76 34.79
C GLU A 220 -6.94 -4.03 35.67
N ASN A 221 -6.13 -5.02 35.26
CA ASN A 221 -5.96 -6.28 35.99
C ASN A 221 -5.33 -6.08 37.38
N MET A 222 -4.41 -5.13 37.50
CA MET A 222 -3.74 -4.80 38.77
C MET A 222 -4.52 -3.80 39.63
N ASN A 223 -5.67 -3.32 39.16
CA ASN A 223 -6.44 -2.25 39.78
C ASN A 223 -5.59 -1.00 40.10
N LEU A 224 -4.79 -0.56 39.13
CA LEU A 224 -3.91 0.59 39.28
C LEU A 224 -4.61 1.88 38.88
N ASP A 225 -4.73 2.80 39.82
CA ASP A 225 -5.21 4.15 39.55
C ASP A 225 -4.06 5.18 39.56
N ASP A 226 -4.36 6.37 39.02
CA ASP A 226 -3.50 7.56 39.02
C ASP A 226 -2.16 7.37 38.31
N CYS A 227 -2.20 6.80 37.11
CA CYS A 227 -1.02 6.61 36.27
C CYS A 227 -0.88 7.71 35.20
N VAL A 228 0.36 7.89 34.74
CA VAL A 228 0.70 8.62 33.51
C VAL A 228 1.39 7.66 32.55
N LEU A 229 0.85 7.55 31.35
CA LEU A 229 1.41 6.77 30.26
C LEU A 229 2.15 7.72 29.30
N TYR A 230 3.43 7.47 29.12
CA TYR A 230 4.29 8.15 28.18
C TYR A 230 4.45 7.32 26.90
N THR A 231 4.25 7.97 25.76
CA THR A 231 4.47 7.41 24.42
C THR A 231 5.17 8.47 23.57
N ASP A 232 5.99 8.06 22.62
CA ASP A 232 6.55 8.97 21.61
C ASP A 232 5.73 9.05 20.32
N SER A 233 4.63 8.30 20.25
CA SER A 233 3.68 8.29 19.16
C SER A 233 2.66 9.40 19.28
N LYS A 234 3.01 10.58 18.73
CA LYS A 234 2.08 11.72 18.66
C LYS A 234 0.80 11.35 17.88
N SER A 235 0.93 10.51 16.86
CA SER A 235 -0.21 10.02 16.07
C SER A 235 -1.17 9.18 16.91
N ALA A 236 -0.68 8.31 17.80
CA ALA A 236 -1.53 7.57 18.73
C ALA A 236 -2.32 8.52 19.65
N CYS A 237 -1.67 9.53 20.23
CA CYS A 237 -2.37 10.54 21.03
C CYS A 237 -3.48 11.25 20.24
N ILE A 238 -3.21 11.67 19.01
CA ILE A 238 -4.21 12.33 18.14
C ILE A 238 -5.38 11.38 17.84
N MET A 239 -5.11 10.11 17.55
CA MET A 239 -6.18 9.13 17.29
C MET A 239 -7.07 8.92 18.51
N LEU A 240 -6.51 8.88 19.71
CA LEU A 240 -7.28 8.79 20.96
C LEU A 240 -8.09 10.08 21.21
N SER A 241 -7.52 11.26 20.95
CA SER A 241 -8.26 12.53 21.02
C SER A 241 -9.45 12.57 20.06
N ASN A 242 -9.28 12.09 18.83
CA ASN A 242 -10.37 12.03 17.84
C ASN A 242 -11.53 11.15 18.31
N VAL A 243 -11.28 10.07 19.06
CA VAL A 243 -12.35 9.23 19.61
C VAL A 243 -13.18 10.00 20.65
N LEU A 244 -12.53 10.82 21.48
CA LEU A 244 -13.24 11.70 22.43
C LEU A 244 -14.09 12.75 21.71
N GLU A 245 -13.55 13.34 20.64
CA GLU A 245 -14.23 14.37 19.86
C GLU A 245 -15.43 13.82 19.07
N CYS A 246 -15.26 12.66 18.42
CA CYS A 246 -16.31 12.04 17.62
C CYS A 246 -17.35 11.27 18.46
N GLY A 247 -17.00 10.83 19.67
CA GLY A 247 -17.85 9.99 20.52
C GLY A 247 -18.00 8.55 20.02
N GLU A 248 -17.20 8.15 19.03
CA GLU A 248 -17.12 6.79 18.50
C GLU A 248 -15.71 6.51 17.96
N GLY A 249 -15.37 5.23 17.86
CA GLY A 249 -14.06 4.81 17.37
C GLY A 249 -13.97 3.30 17.23
N GLU A 250 -12.87 2.83 16.65
CA GLU A 250 -12.58 1.40 16.61
C GLU A 250 -12.44 0.84 18.04
N THR A 251 -12.94 -0.36 18.29
CA THR A 251 -13.18 -0.93 19.62
C THR A 251 -11.96 -0.87 20.53
N MET A 252 -10.76 -1.15 20.01
CA MET A 252 -9.51 -1.04 20.77
C MET A 252 -9.30 0.38 21.31
N LEU A 253 -9.52 1.43 20.49
CA LEU A 253 -9.33 2.81 20.92
C LEU A 253 -10.40 3.22 21.93
N VAL A 254 -11.65 2.78 21.74
CA VAL A 254 -12.73 3.02 22.70
C VAL A 254 -12.40 2.36 24.04
N GLN A 255 -11.92 1.11 24.05
CA GLN A 255 -11.47 0.41 25.26
C GLN A 255 -10.32 1.13 25.98
N ILE A 256 -9.37 1.69 25.23
CA ILE A 256 -8.28 2.51 25.79
C ILE A 256 -8.88 3.74 26.51
N ILE A 257 -9.79 4.46 25.85
CA ILE A 257 -10.43 5.65 26.42
C ILE A 257 -11.27 5.32 27.67
N GLU A 258 -12.12 4.30 27.59
CA GLU A 258 -12.99 3.90 28.71
C GLU A 258 -12.18 3.43 29.92
N THR A 259 -11.08 2.71 29.68
CA THR A 259 -10.17 2.27 30.76
C THR A 259 -9.40 3.44 31.33
N ALA A 260 -8.96 4.38 30.48
CA ALA A 260 -8.31 5.60 30.95
C ALA A 260 -9.23 6.45 31.84
N ALA A 261 -10.52 6.54 31.48
CA ALA A 261 -11.53 7.23 32.28
C ALA A 261 -11.73 6.58 33.65
N ARG A 262 -11.87 5.25 33.68
CA ARG A 262 -12.12 4.47 34.90
C ARG A 262 -10.94 4.51 35.88
N ARG A 263 -9.70 4.51 35.38
CA ARG A 263 -8.46 4.40 36.17
C ARG A 263 -7.70 5.72 36.35
N ASN A 264 -8.28 6.83 35.90
CA ASN A 264 -7.67 8.16 35.93
C ASN A 264 -6.28 8.21 35.25
N ILE A 265 -6.20 7.68 34.03
CA ILE A 265 -4.95 7.60 33.25
C ILE A 265 -4.76 8.87 32.44
N THR A 266 -3.57 9.45 32.53
CA THR A 266 -3.16 10.57 31.68
C THR A 266 -2.21 10.08 30.59
N PHE A 267 -2.46 10.46 29.34
CA PHE A 267 -1.54 10.22 28.24
C PHE A 267 -0.66 11.45 28.01
N GLN A 268 0.65 11.26 27.99
CA GLN A 268 1.61 12.33 27.77
C GLN A 268 2.57 11.95 26.65
N TRP A 269 2.48 12.65 25.52
CA TRP A 269 3.47 12.51 24.47
C TRP A 269 4.85 13.02 24.93
N ILE A 270 5.91 12.30 24.57
CA ILE A 270 7.31 12.70 24.76
C ILE A 270 8.10 12.50 23.46
N PRO A 271 9.11 13.33 23.13
CA PRO A 271 9.92 13.11 21.95
C PRO A 271 10.78 11.84 22.09
N SER A 272 10.92 11.08 21.01
CA SER A 272 11.82 9.93 20.96
C SER A 272 13.32 10.32 20.94
N HIS A 273 14.19 9.43 21.40
CA HIS A 273 15.67 9.54 21.34
C HIS A 273 16.29 10.76 22.03
N ILE A 274 15.76 11.15 23.19
CA ILE A 274 16.32 12.23 24.04
C ILE A 274 16.82 11.71 25.41
N SER A 275 17.12 10.43 25.50
CA SER A 275 17.65 9.77 26.71
C SER A 275 16.83 9.94 27.97
N ILE A 276 15.52 9.68 27.83
CA ILE A 276 14.62 9.39 28.94
C ILE A 276 14.64 7.87 29.16
N PHE A 277 15.16 7.45 30.31
CA PHE A 277 15.43 6.04 30.62
C PHE A 277 14.23 5.12 30.36
N GLY A 278 13.03 5.48 30.84
CA GLY A 278 11.83 4.67 30.65
C GLY A 278 11.44 4.49 29.17
N ASN A 279 11.61 5.52 28.35
CA ASN A 279 11.33 5.45 26.91
C ASN A 279 12.40 4.62 26.18
N GLU A 280 13.68 4.80 26.53
CA GLU A 280 14.76 4.00 25.95
C GLU A 280 14.60 2.51 26.30
N LEU A 281 14.10 2.20 27.49
CA LEU A 281 13.82 0.83 27.88
C LEU A 281 12.61 0.25 27.14
N ALA A 282 11.53 1.02 26.94
CA ALA A 282 10.40 0.60 26.12
C ALA A 282 10.81 0.33 24.66
N ASP A 283 11.61 1.21 24.04
CA ASP A 283 12.20 1.03 22.70
C ASP A 283 13.02 -0.26 22.62
N GLN A 284 13.87 -0.51 23.62
CA GLN A 284 14.65 -1.75 23.70
C GLN A 284 13.77 -2.98 23.80
N LEU A 285 12.71 -2.95 24.61
CA LEU A 285 11.75 -4.06 24.73
C LEU A 285 11.01 -4.32 23.42
N ALA A 286 10.59 -3.26 22.71
CA ALA A 286 9.95 -3.40 21.41
C ALA A 286 10.91 -4.04 20.38
N LYS A 287 12.17 -3.60 20.33
CA LYS A 287 13.22 -4.18 19.47
C LYS A 287 13.62 -5.60 19.85
N GLN A 288 13.51 -5.97 21.13
CA GLN A 288 13.71 -7.36 21.56
C GLN A 288 12.58 -8.25 21.06
N GLY A 289 11.34 -7.75 21.08
CA GLY A 289 10.17 -8.50 20.62
C GLY A 289 10.24 -8.85 19.13
N THR A 290 10.81 -7.98 18.26
CA THR A 290 10.96 -8.30 16.83
C THR A 290 11.88 -9.50 16.57
N ARG A 291 12.78 -9.80 17.53
CA ARG A 291 13.72 -10.92 17.48
C ARG A 291 13.17 -12.21 18.07
N GLN A 292 12.01 -12.17 18.72
CA GLN A 292 11.36 -13.38 19.23
C GLN A 292 10.79 -14.21 18.07
N HIS A 293 10.99 -15.53 18.14
CA HIS A 293 10.58 -16.45 17.09
C HIS A 293 9.33 -17.25 17.42
N GLU A 294 8.98 -17.39 18.70
CA GLU A 294 7.92 -18.29 19.17
C GLU A 294 6.73 -17.49 19.73
N ASN A 295 5.51 -18.04 19.55
CA ASN A 295 4.25 -17.60 20.16
C ASN A 295 3.92 -16.10 20.02
N PRO A 296 3.73 -15.57 18.80
CA PRO A 296 3.34 -14.18 18.64
C PRO A 296 1.94 -13.93 19.25
N MET A 297 1.77 -12.76 19.85
CA MET A 297 0.51 -12.30 20.42
C MET A 297 -0.52 -12.06 19.31
N VAL A 298 -1.72 -12.63 19.48
CA VAL A 298 -2.86 -12.30 18.61
C VAL A 298 -3.23 -10.84 18.82
N ASN A 299 -3.21 -10.06 17.74
CA ASN A 299 -3.53 -8.64 17.78
C ASN A 299 -4.72 -8.32 16.88
N GLN A 300 -5.54 -7.36 17.32
CA GLN A 300 -6.57 -6.76 16.47
C GLN A 300 -5.93 -5.85 15.42
N LEU A 301 -6.65 -5.63 14.32
CA LEU A 301 -6.28 -4.76 13.23
C LEU A 301 -7.18 -3.55 13.21
N LEU A 302 -6.58 -2.38 12.99
CA LEU A 302 -7.40 -1.24 12.61
C LEU A 302 -7.87 -1.42 11.15
N ALA A 303 -9.00 -0.81 10.80
CA ALA A 303 -9.53 -0.91 9.43
C ALA A 303 -8.50 -0.48 8.37
N ASN A 304 -7.68 0.53 8.69
CA ASN A 304 -6.60 0.98 7.80
C ASN A 304 -5.47 -0.05 7.64
N ASP A 305 -5.16 -0.85 8.66
CA ASP A 305 -4.15 -1.92 8.55
C ASP A 305 -4.61 -3.01 7.58
N ALA A 306 -5.87 -3.44 7.70
CA ALA A 306 -6.47 -4.39 6.76
C ALA A 306 -6.47 -3.85 5.32
N LEU A 307 -6.77 -2.56 5.12
CA LEU A 307 -6.68 -1.93 3.80
C LEU A 307 -5.26 -1.93 3.23
N GLN A 308 -4.23 -1.69 4.06
CA GLN A 308 -2.83 -1.74 3.62
C GLN A 308 -2.39 -3.17 3.29
N TYR A 309 -2.83 -4.16 4.07
CA TYR A 309 -2.60 -5.58 3.77
C TYR A 309 -3.08 -5.93 2.36
N PHE A 310 -4.34 -5.65 2.04
CA PHE A 310 -4.89 -5.97 0.71
C PHE A 310 -4.24 -5.15 -0.41
N LYS A 311 -3.81 -3.91 -0.12
CA LYS A 311 -3.09 -3.08 -1.09
C LYS A 311 -1.71 -3.66 -1.39
N LYS A 312 -0.98 -4.13 -0.37
CA LYS A 312 0.33 -4.78 -0.48
C LYS A 312 0.21 -6.07 -1.29
N ARG A 313 -0.71 -6.96 -0.90
CA ARG A 313 -1.04 -8.20 -1.63
C ARG A 313 -1.31 -7.96 -3.11
N LYS A 314 -2.22 -7.04 -3.44
CA LYS A 314 -2.52 -6.66 -4.84
C LYS A 314 -1.27 -6.23 -5.61
N ASN A 315 -0.38 -5.46 -4.99
CA ASN A 315 0.85 -5.00 -5.66
C ASN A 315 1.83 -6.15 -5.91
N GLU A 316 2.00 -7.03 -4.92
CA GLU A 316 2.89 -8.20 -5.01
C GLU A 316 2.39 -9.19 -6.06
N GLU A 317 1.08 -9.47 -6.07
CA GLU A 317 0.46 -10.34 -7.07
C GLU A 317 0.50 -9.73 -8.48
N ALA A 318 0.32 -8.41 -8.60
CA ALA A 318 0.46 -7.74 -9.90
C ALA A 318 1.90 -7.80 -10.42
N ALA A 319 2.89 -7.64 -9.54
CA ALA A 319 4.31 -7.77 -9.90
C ALA A 319 4.66 -9.22 -10.29
N LYS A 320 4.19 -10.22 -9.54
CA LYS A 320 4.37 -11.64 -9.85
C LYS A 320 3.73 -11.99 -11.19
N TRP A 321 2.47 -11.62 -11.39
CA TRP A 321 1.75 -11.82 -12.64
C TRP A 321 2.45 -11.15 -13.83
N TYR A 322 3.02 -9.95 -13.65
CA TYR A 322 3.73 -9.23 -14.70
C TYR A 322 4.95 -10.02 -15.21
N VAL A 323 5.69 -10.64 -14.29
CA VAL A 323 6.83 -11.51 -14.61
C VAL A 323 6.37 -12.79 -15.29
N GLU A 324 5.39 -13.50 -14.72
CA GLU A 324 4.89 -14.77 -15.26
C GLU A 324 4.29 -14.60 -16.67
N TYR A 325 3.48 -13.56 -16.89
CA TYR A 325 2.90 -13.28 -18.19
C TYR A 325 3.99 -13.01 -19.26
N SER A 326 5.08 -12.33 -18.87
CA SER A 326 6.19 -11.99 -19.77
C SER A 326 6.89 -13.21 -20.36
N GLN A 327 6.86 -14.35 -19.68
CA GLN A 327 7.46 -15.60 -20.14
C GLN A 327 6.75 -16.16 -21.38
N THR A 328 5.45 -15.84 -21.55
CA THR A 328 4.64 -16.30 -22.69
C THR A 328 4.42 -15.20 -23.72
N LYS A 329 4.19 -13.94 -23.29
CA LYS A 329 3.89 -12.81 -24.18
C LYS A 329 4.48 -11.51 -23.64
N GLY A 330 4.96 -10.65 -24.53
CA GLY A 330 5.46 -9.32 -24.16
C GLY A 330 6.83 -9.31 -23.49
N LYS A 331 7.66 -10.33 -23.77
CA LYS A 331 9.05 -10.44 -23.29
C LYS A 331 9.90 -9.22 -23.65
N THR A 332 9.83 -8.73 -24.89
CA THR A 332 10.58 -7.55 -25.35
C THR A 332 10.27 -6.31 -24.50
N PHE A 333 8.99 -6.05 -24.22
CA PHE A 333 8.62 -4.91 -23.36
C PHE A 333 9.08 -5.13 -21.91
N TYR A 334 8.98 -6.36 -21.39
CA TYR A 334 9.48 -6.69 -20.06
C TYR A 334 10.99 -6.43 -19.94
N ASN A 335 11.77 -6.78 -20.97
CA ASN A 335 13.20 -6.51 -20.97
C ASN A 335 13.52 -5.00 -20.94
N ILE A 336 12.72 -4.17 -21.62
CA ILE A 336 12.82 -2.71 -21.57
C ILE A 336 12.40 -2.16 -20.20
N ASN A 337 11.34 -2.72 -19.60
CA ASN A 337 10.78 -2.29 -18.34
C ASN A 337 10.54 -3.49 -17.39
N PRO A 338 11.59 -4.01 -16.72
CA PRO A 338 11.50 -5.24 -15.94
C PRO A 338 10.75 -5.06 -14.62
N LYS A 339 10.63 -3.82 -14.15
CA LYS A 339 9.89 -3.49 -12.93
C LYS A 339 8.46 -3.06 -13.27
N PHE A 340 7.50 -3.69 -12.60
CA PHE A 340 6.12 -3.24 -12.64
C PHE A 340 5.94 -2.03 -11.70
N ASP A 341 5.51 -0.90 -12.24
CA ASP A 341 5.20 0.31 -11.48
C ASP A 341 3.73 0.70 -11.69
N ASN A 342 3.06 1.15 -10.62
CA ASN A 342 1.66 1.61 -10.66
C ASN A 342 1.52 3.04 -11.22
N LYS A 343 2.48 3.47 -12.04
CA LYS A 343 2.52 4.79 -12.65
C LYS A 343 3.05 4.65 -14.08
N PRO A 344 2.46 5.33 -15.06
CA PRO A 344 3.03 5.39 -16.40
C PRO A 344 4.45 5.96 -16.39
N TRP A 345 5.30 5.50 -17.30
CA TRP A 345 6.68 5.98 -17.44
C TRP A 345 6.77 7.48 -17.79
N PHE A 346 5.70 8.05 -18.35
CA PHE A 346 5.62 9.45 -18.78
C PHE A 346 5.04 10.39 -17.71
N VAL A 347 4.89 9.93 -16.46
CA VAL A 347 4.53 10.82 -15.34
C VAL A 347 5.65 11.86 -15.15
N ASN A 348 5.26 13.14 -15.10
CA ASN A 348 6.17 14.28 -15.00
C ASN A 348 7.17 14.41 -16.18
N VAL A 349 6.81 13.89 -17.35
CA VAL A 349 7.58 14.07 -18.59
C VAL A 349 6.90 15.14 -19.46
N ASP A 350 7.65 16.16 -19.86
CA ASP A 350 7.18 17.19 -20.79
C ASP A 350 7.28 16.69 -22.24
N MET A 351 6.20 16.10 -22.74
CA MET A 351 6.14 15.50 -24.07
C MET A 351 4.72 15.54 -24.62
N LYS A 352 4.57 15.71 -25.93
CA LYS A 352 3.25 15.69 -26.57
C LYS A 352 2.64 14.29 -26.50
N GLY A 353 1.31 14.25 -26.38
CA GLY A 353 0.58 12.98 -26.33
C GLY A 353 0.75 12.12 -27.60
N SER A 354 0.99 12.71 -28.77
CA SER A 354 1.35 12.00 -30.00
C SER A 354 2.60 11.17 -29.84
N ASP A 355 3.62 11.79 -29.25
CA ASP A 355 4.97 11.25 -29.16
C ASP A 355 5.03 10.15 -28.10
N ILE A 356 4.29 10.32 -26.99
CA ILE A 356 4.06 9.28 -25.99
C ILE A 356 3.41 8.04 -26.63
N ARG A 357 2.39 8.22 -27.49
CA ARG A 357 1.73 7.10 -28.17
C ARG A 357 2.67 6.41 -29.17
N LEU A 358 3.49 7.17 -29.89
CA LEU A 358 4.51 6.63 -30.77
C LEU A 358 5.51 5.78 -29.99
N LEU A 359 6.08 6.32 -28.89
CA LEU A 359 7.01 5.59 -28.04
C LEU A 359 6.39 4.33 -27.41
N ASN A 360 5.14 4.39 -26.97
CA ASN A 360 4.43 3.22 -26.47
C ASN A 360 4.36 2.09 -27.52
N ARG A 361 4.11 2.43 -28.79
CA ARG A 361 4.09 1.45 -29.90
C ARG A 361 5.50 0.93 -30.24
N LEU A 362 6.51 1.80 -30.22
CA LEU A 362 7.90 1.42 -30.47
C LEU A 362 8.44 0.49 -29.37
N MET A 363 8.27 0.86 -28.10
CA MET A 363 8.73 0.03 -26.96
C MET A 363 8.00 -1.31 -26.86
N THR A 364 6.75 -1.38 -27.30
CA THR A 364 6.03 -2.66 -27.34
C THR A 364 6.39 -3.49 -28.55
N GLY A 365 7.08 -2.92 -29.53
CA GLY A 365 7.30 -3.55 -30.83
C GLY A 365 6.02 -3.69 -31.65
N HIS A 366 4.89 -3.12 -31.23
CA HIS A 366 3.59 -3.19 -31.90
C HIS A 366 3.24 -1.85 -32.56
N ASN A 367 4.01 -1.49 -33.58
CA ASN A 367 3.85 -0.29 -34.37
C ASN A 367 3.16 -0.59 -35.72
N TYR A 368 2.91 0.46 -36.50
CA TYR A 368 2.28 0.37 -37.83
C TYR A 368 3.30 0.28 -38.96
N SER A 369 4.46 -0.35 -38.72
CA SER A 369 5.41 -0.65 -39.80
C SER A 369 4.78 -1.57 -40.85
N LYS A 370 5.26 -1.51 -42.09
CA LYS A 370 4.71 -2.29 -43.20
C LYS A 370 4.72 -3.80 -42.91
N TYR A 371 5.78 -4.31 -42.28
CA TYR A 371 5.82 -5.69 -41.76
C TYR A 371 4.65 -6.01 -40.83
N TRP A 372 4.34 -5.12 -39.88
CA TRP A 372 3.23 -5.32 -38.94
C TRP A 372 1.86 -5.18 -39.59
N LEU A 373 1.70 -4.26 -40.54
CA LEU A 373 0.46 -4.12 -41.31
C LEU A 373 0.21 -5.37 -42.16
N GLY A 374 1.24 -5.95 -42.77
CA GLY A 374 1.14 -7.23 -43.49
C GLY A 374 0.80 -8.41 -42.58
N LYS A 375 1.41 -8.49 -41.37
CA LYS A 375 1.00 -9.47 -40.33
C LYS A 375 -0.48 -9.35 -39.94
N MET A 376 -1.04 -8.14 -39.98
CA MET A 376 -2.46 -7.88 -39.72
C MET A 376 -3.35 -8.07 -40.96
N ARG A 377 -2.78 -8.45 -42.12
CA ARG A 377 -3.45 -8.55 -43.42
C ARG A 377 -4.10 -7.25 -43.88
N ILE A 378 -3.44 -6.12 -43.59
CA ILE A 378 -3.83 -4.77 -44.04
C ILE A 378 -3.01 -4.33 -45.26
N ALA A 379 -1.75 -4.74 -45.34
CA ALA A 379 -0.86 -4.54 -46.48
C ALA A 379 -0.53 -5.88 -47.14
N ASP A 380 -0.32 -5.87 -48.46
CA ASP A 380 -0.04 -7.09 -49.23
C ASP A 380 1.44 -7.51 -49.20
N ASP A 381 2.32 -6.59 -48.85
CA ASP A 381 3.76 -6.78 -48.78
C ASP A 381 4.30 -6.33 -47.40
N MET A 382 5.30 -7.06 -46.89
CA MET A 382 5.92 -6.87 -45.57
C MET A 382 7.34 -6.30 -45.65
N ASP A 383 7.93 -6.24 -46.85
CA ASP A 383 9.34 -5.96 -47.03
C ASP A 383 9.60 -4.50 -47.48
N CYS A 384 10.81 -4.03 -47.23
CA CYS A 384 11.26 -2.70 -47.59
C CYS A 384 11.52 -2.65 -49.09
N GLU A 385 10.93 -1.68 -49.79
CA GLU A 385 11.04 -1.61 -51.27
C GLU A 385 12.45 -1.26 -51.76
N LEU A 386 13.35 -0.79 -50.88
CA LEU A 386 14.73 -0.45 -51.25
C LEU A 386 15.71 -1.61 -51.07
N CYS A 387 15.59 -2.37 -49.98
CA CYS A 387 16.59 -3.35 -49.57
C CYS A 387 16.02 -4.77 -49.36
N GLU A 388 14.72 -4.95 -49.58
CA GLU A 388 14.03 -6.25 -49.59
C GLU A 388 14.08 -7.01 -48.25
N GLU A 389 14.52 -6.36 -47.16
CA GLU A 389 14.39 -6.87 -45.80
C GLU A 389 13.00 -6.57 -45.22
N ALA A 390 12.55 -7.39 -44.26
CA ALA A 390 11.31 -7.15 -43.52
C ALA A 390 11.28 -5.74 -42.90
N GLU A 391 10.32 -4.91 -43.33
CA GLU A 391 10.24 -3.50 -42.92
C GLU A 391 9.59 -3.39 -41.54
N THR A 392 10.37 -3.69 -40.51
CA THR A 392 10.04 -3.46 -39.11
C THR A 392 10.44 -2.06 -38.67
N ALA A 393 9.88 -1.53 -37.59
CA ALA A 393 10.36 -0.25 -37.05
C ALA A 393 11.85 -0.30 -36.64
N GLU A 394 12.36 -1.46 -36.22
CA GLU A 394 13.78 -1.63 -35.93
C GLU A 394 14.62 -1.49 -37.19
N HIS A 395 14.22 -2.17 -38.26
CA HIS A 395 14.83 -2.03 -39.57
C HIS A 395 14.80 -0.56 -40.01
N THR A 396 13.64 0.10 -40.03
CA THR A 396 13.49 1.51 -40.42
C THR A 396 14.40 2.45 -39.59
N ILE A 397 14.39 2.32 -38.26
CA ILE A 397 15.07 3.25 -37.34
C ILE A 397 16.57 2.98 -37.22
N LEU A 398 17.03 1.73 -37.29
CA LEU A 398 18.43 1.38 -37.02
C LEU A 398 19.22 0.91 -38.25
N HIS A 399 18.60 0.26 -39.23
CA HIS A 399 19.35 -0.54 -40.23
C HIS A 399 19.12 -0.12 -41.68
N CYS A 400 17.93 0.38 -42.01
CA CYS A 400 17.48 0.59 -43.39
C CYS A 400 18.35 1.62 -44.14
N PRO A 401 19.04 1.24 -45.24
CA PRO A 401 19.91 2.15 -45.98
C PRO A 401 19.20 3.41 -46.50
N ARG A 402 17.89 3.32 -46.76
CA ARG A 402 17.03 4.43 -47.20
C ARG A 402 17.16 5.67 -46.31
N TYR A 403 17.30 5.44 -45.01
CA TYR A 403 17.29 6.50 -44.01
C TYR A 403 18.68 6.80 -43.43
N ASN A 404 19.76 6.31 -44.04
CA ASN A 404 21.12 6.47 -43.52
C ASN A 404 21.50 7.95 -43.33
N ASN A 405 21.24 8.79 -44.34
CA ASN A 405 21.52 10.23 -44.28
C ASN A 405 20.75 10.97 -43.18
N ILE A 406 19.57 10.47 -42.80
CA ILE A 406 18.78 11.01 -41.69
C ILE A 406 19.36 10.49 -40.36
N ARG A 407 19.67 9.19 -40.28
CA ARG A 407 20.20 8.54 -39.08
C ARG A 407 21.52 9.13 -38.62
N CYS A 408 22.44 9.46 -39.54
CA CYS A 408 23.73 10.08 -39.22
C CYS A 408 23.61 11.44 -38.50
N LYS A 409 22.43 12.09 -38.52
CA LYS A 409 22.16 13.33 -37.76
C LYS A 409 21.91 13.07 -36.27
N PHE A 410 21.73 11.81 -35.86
CA PHE A 410 21.38 11.44 -34.50
C PHE A 410 22.51 10.66 -33.83
N SER A 411 22.71 10.93 -32.53
CA SER A 411 23.82 10.32 -31.77
C SER A 411 23.69 8.81 -31.50
N PHE A 412 22.57 8.18 -31.88
CA PHE A 412 22.36 6.74 -31.69
C PHE A 412 22.85 5.87 -32.85
N ASP A 413 23.20 6.48 -33.99
CA ASP A 413 23.61 5.75 -35.19
C ASP A 413 24.81 4.82 -34.92
N GLY A 414 24.70 3.57 -35.35
CA GLY A 414 25.69 2.51 -35.13
C GLY A 414 25.96 2.10 -33.67
N ARG A 415 25.24 2.65 -32.67
CA ARG A 415 25.49 2.37 -31.23
C ARG A 415 24.69 1.22 -30.65
N TYR A 416 23.55 0.89 -31.25
CA TYR A 416 22.62 -0.11 -30.72
C TYR A 416 22.26 -1.12 -31.80
N ARG A 417 22.18 -2.40 -31.43
CA ARG A 417 21.87 -3.48 -32.38
C ARG A 417 20.37 -3.68 -32.56
N SER A 418 19.58 -3.29 -31.55
CA SER A 418 18.13 -3.43 -31.54
C SER A 418 17.45 -2.23 -30.88
N LEU A 419 16.15 -2.05 -31.18
CA LEU A 419 15.33 -1.06 -30.48
C LEU A 419 15.16 -1.42 -29.01
N GLU A 420 15.20 -2.69 -28.67
CA GLU A 420 15.20 -3.15 -27.28
C GLU A 420 16.40 -2.58 -26.51
N GLU A 421 17.62 -2.71 -27.05
CA GLU A 421 18.84 -2.15 -26.46
C GLU A 421 18.79 -0.61 -26.35
N LEU A 422 18.22 0.05 -27.37
CA LEU A 422 18.01 1.50 -27.37
C LEU A 422 17.07 1.94 -26.24
N PHE A 423 15.92 1.26 -26.06
CA PHE A 423 14.90 1.64 -25.09
C PHE A 423 15.19 1.18 -23.65
N MET A 424 16.07 0.19 -23.46
CA MET A 424 16.61 -0.16 -22.14
C MET A 424 17.36 1.01 -21.49
N GLN A 425 17.85 1.96 -22.29
CA GLN A 425 18.44 3.19 -21.76
C GLN A 425 17.36 4.02 -21.07
N LYS A 426 17.59 4.33 -19.78
CA LYS A 426 16.66 5.13 -18.98
C LYS A 426 16.66 6.62 -19.33
N ASP A 427 17.52 7.05 -20.25
CA ASP A 427 17.62 8.44 -20.69
C ASP A 427 16.47 8.81 -21.64
N LEU A 428 15.64 9.77 -21.21
CA LEU A 428 14.56 10.33 -22.02
C LEU A 428 15.06 10.93 -23.34
N LYS A 429 16.29 11.46 -23.38
CA LYS A 429 16.89 11.98 -24.62
C LYS A 429 17.10 10.87 -25.64
N VAL A 430 17.45 9.67 -25.18
CA VAL A 430 17.62 8.49 -26.04
C VAL A 430 16.27 8.04 -26.61
N LYS A 431 15.21 8.09 -25.79
CA LYS A 431 13.84 7.81 -26.26
C LYS A 431 13.35 8.86 -27.26
N GLN A 432 13.68 10.13 -27.03
CA GLN A 432 13.31 11.23 -27.92
C GLN A 432 13.92 11.11 -29.32
N PHE A 433 15.07 10.46 -29.47
CA PHE A 433 15.65 10.23 -30.79
C PHE A 433 14.77 9.41 -31.71
N GLY A 434 14.06 8.40 -31.19
CA GLY A 434 13.11 7.62 -31.98
C GLY A 434 11.97 8.47 -32.53
N ILE A 435 11.48 9.43 -31.74
CA ILE A 435 10.46 10.39 -32.19
C ILE A 435 11.03 11.31 -33.27
N ASN A 436 12.15 11.96 -32.98
CA ASN A 436 12.74 12.94 -33.89
C ASN A 436 13.15 12.31 -35.23
N PHE A 437 13.60 11.05 -35.22
CA PHE A 437 13.87 10.30 -36.45
C PHE A 437 12.58 10.06 -37.23
N CYS A 438 11.52 9.56 -36.58
CA CYS A 438 10.23 9.34 -37.22
C CYS A 438 9.57 10.62 -37.76
N ASP A 439 9.83 11.78 -37.16
CA ASP A 439 9.34 13.06 -37.69
C ASP A 439 10.09 13.51 -38.97
N CYS A 440 11.29 12.96 -39.21
CA CYS A 440 12.11 13.27 -40.40
C CYS A 440 11.88 12.30 -41.58
N THR A 441 11.17 11.20 -41.34
CA THR A 441 10.92 10.10 -42.31
C THR A 441 9.45 10.02 -42.65
#